data_AF-A0A5E4GL30-F1
#
_entry.id   AF-A0A5E4GL30-F1
#
_cell.length_a   1.000
_cell.length_b   1.000
_cell.length_c   1.000
_cell.angle_alpha   90.00
_cell.angle_beta   90.00
_cell.angle_gamma   90.00
#
_symmetry.space_group_name_H-M   'P 1'
#
loop_
_entity.id
_entity.type
_entity.pdbx_description
1 polymer ?
#
loop_
_entity_poly.entity_id
_entity_poly.type
_entity_poly.pdbx_seq_one_letter_code
_entity_poly.pdbx_strand_id
1 'polypeptide(L)'
;EFVGRRNQYSLISVLEIPSHVRHALDVMHIEKNVCDSIIGTLLEIPGKKKDGIAARLDLLNMGVKTDLQPENGERRTRLPHGPWNLSRAEKRDVCNSFYGMKVPEGYSSNIKNLVSLQDSRLLGLKSHDCHTLMQQLLPVAIRYVLEKPA
;
A
#
# COMPACT_ATOMS: atom_id res chain seq x y z
N GLU A 1 13.67 29.22 14.84
CA GLU A 1 12.45 28.52 15.27
C GLU A 1 11.42 28.57 14.14
N PHE A 2 11.29 27.47 13.40
CA PHE A 2 10.26 27.35 12.35
C PHE A 2 9.15 26.45 12.90
N VAL A 3 8.06 27.11 13.30
CA VAL A 3 6.75 26.54 13.64
C VAL A 3 6.30 25.72 12.43
N GLY A 4 6.17 24.39 12.47
CA GLY A 4 5.60 23.58 13.53
C GLY A 4 4.08 23.63 13.39
N ARG A 5 3.51 22.74 12.58
CA ARG A 5 2.08 22.62 12.18
C ARG A 5 1.69 23.42 10.93
N ARG A 6 1.73 22.75 9.77
CA ARG A 6 0.65 22.85 8.77
C ARG A 6 0.76 21.69 7.79
N ASN A 7 -0.39 21.04 7.57
CA ASN A 7 -0.72 20.08 6.51
C ASN A 7 -0.48 18.59 6.80
N GLN A 8 -1.20 18.05 7.80
CA GLN A 8 -1.44 16.60 7.95
C GLN A 8 -2.71 16.11 7.21
N TYR A 9 -3.33 16.95 6.35
CA TYR A 9 -4.59 16.65 5.67
C TYR A 9 -4.45 16.44 4.15
N SER A 10 -3.34 15.87 3.68
CA SER A 10 -3.08 15.79 2.23
C SER A 10 -4.01 14.85 1.46
N LEU A 11 -4.60 13.82 2.07
CA LEU A 11 -5.49 12.87 1.38
C LEU A 11 -6.95 13.33 1.32
N ILE A 12 -7.44 14.05 2.34
CA ILE A 12 -8.83 14.55 2.38
C ILE A 12 -9.03 15.72 1.40
N SER A 13 -8.02 16.57 1.23
CA SER A 13 -8.10 17.71 0.31
C SER A 13 -8.35 17.27 -1.14
N VAL A 14 -7.96 16.05 -1.50
CA VAL A 14 -8.05 15.51 -2.86
C VAL A 14 -9.44 14.91 -3.15
N LEU A 15 -10.20 14.52 -2.12
CA LEU A 15 -11.48 13.80 -2.26
C LEU A 15 -12.73 14.71 -2.18
N GLU A 16 -12.57 16.03 -2.11
CA GLU A 16 -13.67 17.02 -2.08
C GLU A 16 -14.82 16.68 -1.11
N ILE A 17 -14.53 16.02 0.03
CA ILE A 17 -15.57 15.58 0.96
C ILE A 17 -16.20 16.82 1.66
N PRO A 18 -17.54 16.96 1.66
CA PRO A 18 -18.24 18.06 2.32
C PRO A 18 -17.86 18.19 3.79
N SER A 19 -17.65 19.42 4.28
CA SER A 19 -17.19 19.71 5.65
C SER A 19 -18.05 19.06 6.75
N HIS A 20 -19.35 18.95 6.55
CA HIS A 20 -20.30 18.35 7.49
C HIS A 20 -20.09 16.83 7.66
N VAL A 21 -19.54 16.14 6.66
CA VAL A 21 -19.25 14.70 6.70
C VAL A 21 -17.89 14.43 7.35
N ARG A 22 -16.94 15.38 7.28
CA ARG A 22 -15.57 15.22 7.79
C ARG A 22 -15.51 14.88 9.27
N HIS A 23 -16.43 15.42 10.06
CA HIS A 23 -16.48 15.21 11.50
C HIS A 23 -16.96 13.79 11.88
N ALA A 24 -17.61 13.09 10.95
CA ALA A 24 -18.08 11.71 11.14
C ALA A 24 -17.10 10.66 10.59
N LEU A 25 -16.03 11.08 9.91
CA LEU A 25 -15.05 10.19 9.31
C LEU A 25 -13.77 10.17 10.15
N ASP A 26 -13.42 8.99 10.66
CA ASP A 26 -12.11 8.78 11.26
C ASP A 26 -11.05 8.60 10.16
N VAL A 27 -10.57 9.73 9.66
CA VAL A 27 -9.58 9.79 8.57
C VAL A 27 -8.33 9.00 8.93
N MET A 28 -7.88 9.10 10.18
CA MET A 28 -6.66 8.46 10.64
C MET A 28 -6.76 6.93 10.54
N HIS A 29 -7.90 6.37 10.96
CA HIS A 29 -8.16 4.94 10.82
C HIS A 29 -8.41 4.52 9.37
N ILE A 30 -9.10 5.34 8.57
CA ILE A 30 -9.32 5.08 7.15
C ILE A 30 -7.97 5.00 6.41
N GLU A 31 -7.12 6.00 6.56
CA GLU A 31 -5.79 6.04 5.91
C GLU A 31 -4.95 4.84 6.32
N LYS A 32 -4.94 4.50 7.61
CA LYS A 32 -4.24 3.30 8.09
C LYS A 32 -4.77 2.03 7.40
N ASN A 33 -6.09 1.87 7.31
CA ASN A 33 -6.72 0.71 6.68
C ASN A 33 -6.40 0.60 5.19
N VAL A 34 -6.38 1.74 4.49
CA VAL A 34 -5.99 1.82 3.07
C VAL A 34 -4.52 1.45 2.91
N CYS A 35 -3.62 2.03 3.72
CA CYS A 35 -2.20 1.72 3.70
C CYS A 35 -1.93 0.22 3.97
N ASP A 36 -2.54 -0.34 5.02
CA ASP A 36 -2.43 -1.76 5.36
C ASP A 36 -2.90 -2.67 4.22
N SER A 37 -3.96 -2.26 3.51
CA SER A 37 -4.50 -2.98 2.36
C SER A 37 -3.58 -2.93 1.13
N ILE A 38 -3.00 -1.76 0.84
CA ILE A 38 -2.05 -1.57 -0.27
C ILE A 38 -0.78 -2.40 -0.01
N ILE A 39 -0.16 -2.23 1.15
CA ILE A 39 1.05 -2.98 1.52
C ILE A 39 0.78 -4.48 1.59
N GLY A 40 -0.36 -4.86 2.17
CA GLY A 40 -0.78 -6.25 2.26
C GLY A 40 -0.95 -6.91 0.90
N THR A 41 -1.43 -6.16 -0.10
CA THR A 41 -1.59 -6.65 -1.47
C THR A 41 -0.26 -6.67 -2.22
N LEU A 42 0.53 -5.59 -2.16
CA LEU A 42 1.80 -5.46 -2.87
C LEU A 42 2.85 -6.49 -2.43
N LEU A 43 2.96 -6.74 -1.12
CA LEU A 43 3.90 -7.72 -0.56
C LEU A 43 3.28 -9.13 -0.43
N GLU A 44 2.01 -9.30 -0.82
CA GLU A 44 1.21 -10.52 -0.67
C GLU A 44 1.27 -11.12 0.75
N ILE A 45 1.00 -10.27 1.75
CA ILE A 45 0.97 -10.69 3.16
C ILE A 45 -0.27 -11.58 3.38
N PRO A 46 -0.10 -12.82 3.87
CA PRO A 46 -1.21 -13.71 4.20
C PRO A 46 -2.20 -13.04 5.15
N GLY A 47 -3.49 -13.10 4.80
CA GLY A 47 -4.57 -12.51 5.59
C GLY A 47 -4.74 -10.98 5.46
N LYS A 48 -3.84 -10.27 4.75
CA LYS A 48 -3.96 -8.81 4.52
C LYS A 48 -4.12 -8.41 3.06
N LYS A 49 -3.83 -9.30 2.11
CA LYS A 49 -4.05 -9.02 0.68
C LYS A 49 -5.53 -8.78 0.40
N LYS A 50 -5.84 -7.73 -0.36
CA LYS A 50 -7.19 -7.44 -0.86
C LYS A 50 -7.45 -7.99 -2.26
N ASP A 51 -6.42 -8.59 -2.86
CA ASP A 51 -6.54 -9.32 -4.12
C ASP A 51 -6.95 -10.79 -3.86
N GLY A 52 -8.22 -11.09 -4.13
CA GLY A 52 -8.85 -12.39 -3.94
C GLY A 52 -9.85 -12.71 -5.03
N ILE A 53 -10.44 -13.92 -4.99
CA ILE A 53 -11.35 -14.41 -6.04
C ILE A 53 -12.54 -13.48 -6.23
N ALA A 54 -13.19 -13.05 -5.13
CA ALA A 54 -14.30 -12.11 -5.18
C ALA A 54 -13.91 -10.79 -5.88
N ALA A 55 -12.78 -10.19 -5.49
CA ALA A 55 -12.30 -8.95 -6.11
C ALA A 55 -12.03 -9.10 -7.62
N ARG A 56 -11.51 -10.26 -8.06
CA ARG A 56 -11.27 -10.54 -9.48
C ARG A 56 -12.57 -10.78 -10.27
N LEU A 57 -13.59 -11.37 -9.65
CA LEU A 57 -14.93 -11.49 -10.23
C LEU A 57 -15.61 -10.12 -10.34
N ASP A 58 -15.45 -9.27 -9.33
CA ASP A 58 -15.97 -7.90 -9.34
C ASP A 58 -15.34 -7.09 -10.48
N LEU A 59 -14.02 -7.21 -10.68
CA LEU A 59 -13.32 -6.60 -11.82
C LEU A 59 -13.88 -7.07 -13.17
N LEU A 60 -14.14 -8.38 -13.32
CA LEU A 60 -14.76 -8.94 -14.51
C LEU A 60 -16.18 -8.40 -14.74
N ASN A 61 -16.99 -8.33 -13.69
CA ASN A 61 -18.35 -7.79 -13.74
C ASN A 61 -18.38 -6.30 -14.12
N MET A 62 -17.34 -5.55 -13.71
CA MET A 62 -17.15 -4.14 -14.08
C MET A 62 -16.54 -3.96 -15.48
N GLY A 63 -16.15 -5.03 -16.17
CA GLY A 63 -15.49 -4.97 -17.48
C GLY A 63 -14.07 -4.40 -17.44
N VAL A 64 -13.40 -4.46 -16.28
CA VAL A 64 -12.05 -3.90 -16.06
C VAL A 64 -11.05 -5.04 -15.89
N LYS A 65 -9.91 -4.98 -16.60
CA LYS A 65 -8.84 -6.00 -16.52
C LYS A 65 -9.38 -7.43 -16.67
N THR A 66 -10.15 -7.66 -17.73
CA THR A 66 -10.82 -8.94 -18.01
C THR A 66 -9.83 -10.08 -18.27
N ASP A 67 -8.58 -9.75 -18.58
CA ASP A 67 -7.42 -10.65 -18.69
C ASP A 67 -7.04 -11.31 -17.35
N LEU A 68 -7.47 -10.74 -16.22
CA LEU A 68 -7.11 -11.17 -14.87
C LEU A 68 -8.15 -12.08 -14.20
N GLN A 69 -9.04 -12.69 -14.99
CA GLN A 69 -10.12 -13.53 -14.51
C GLN A 69 -9.63 -14.75 -13.70
N PRO A 70 -10.36 -15.18 -12.66
CA PRO A 70 -10.05 -16.43 -11.96
C PRO A 70 -10.15 -17.63 -12.89
N GLU A 71 -9.11 -18.47 -12.91
CA GLU A 71 -9.10 -19.70 -13.68
C GLU A 71 -9.54 -20.87 -12.79
N ASN A 72 -10.65 -21.50 -13.14
CA ASN A 72 -11.10 -22.72 -12.46
C ASN A 72 -10.23 -23.90 -12.88
N GLY A 73 -9.15 -24.15 -12.13
CA GLY A 73 -8.35 -25.35 -12.28
C GLY A 73 -9.01 -26.58 -11.64
N GLU A 74 -8.60 -27.78 -12.04
CA GLU A 74 -9.17 -29.07 -11.58
C GLU A 74 -9.25 -29.25 -10.05
N ARG A 75 -8.34 -28.62 -9.29
CA ARG A 75 -8.28 -28.77 -7.82
C ARG A 75 -8.52 -27.48 -7.04
N ARG A 76 -8.16 -26.33 -7.60
CA ARG A 76 -8.27 -25.01 -6.98
C ARG A 76 -8.36 -23.93 -8.05
N THR A 77 -9.19 -22.92 -7.79
CA THR A 77 -9.23 -21.69 -8.57
C THR A 77 -7.88 -20.97 -8.45
N ARG A 78 -7.22 -20.74 -9.59
CA ARG A 78 -5.98 -19.99 -9.68
C ARG A 78 -6.28 -18.54 -10.02
N LEU A 79 -5.50 -17.63 -9.47
CA LEU A 79 -5.57 -16.22 -9.81
C LEU A 79 -4.34 -15.87 -10.64
N PRO A 80 -4.50 -15.40 -11.89
CA PRO A 80 -3.36 -14.95 -12.68
C PRO A 80 -2.70 -13.75 -12.00
N HIS A 81 -1.37 -13.65 -12.12
CA HIS A 81 -0.63 -12.52 -11.59
C HIS A 81 -1.02 -11.25 -12.33
N GLY A 82 -1.47 -10.24 -11.59
CA GLY A 82 -1.71 -8.90 -12.12
C GLY A 82 -0.42 -8.09 -12.22
N PRO A 83 -0.46 -6.93 -12.89
CA PRO A 83 0.70 -6.04 -13.04
C PRO A 83 1.21 -5.44 -11.72
N TRP A 84 0.44 -5.58 -10.63
CA TRP A 84 0.84 -5.16 -9.28
C TRP A 84 1.48 -6.28 -8.46
N ASN A 85 1.46 -7.53 -8.94
CA ASN A 85 2.09 -8.64 -8.24
C ASN A 85 3.59 -8.60 -8.45
N LEU A 86 4.31 -8.47 -7.35
CA LEU A 86 5.77 -8.45 -7.35
C LEU A 86 6.32 -9.87 -7.22
N SER A 87 7.38 -10.17 -7.97
CA SER A 87 8.21 -11.36 -7.74
C SER A 87 8.87 -11.31 -6.37
N ARG A 88 9.41 -12.45 -5.91
CA ARG A 88 10.10 -12.51 -4.61
C ARG A 88 11.31 -11.58 -4.53
N ALA A 89 12.03 -11.40 -5.64
CA ALA A 89 13.16 -10.47 -5.72
C ALA A 89 12.67 -9.01 -5.63
N GLU A 90 11.67 -8.66 -6.44
CA GLU A 90 11.07 -7.32 -6.44
C GLU A 90 10.50 -6.91 -5.07
N LYS A 91 9.83 -7.84 -4.34
CA LYS A 91 9.38 -7.57 -2.96
C LYS A 91 10.55 -7.25 -2.02
N ARG A 92 11.66 -7.98 -2.17
CA ARG A 92 12.86 -7.76 -1.38
C ARG A 92 13.49 -6.40 -1.70
N ASP A 93 13.46 -5.97 -2.95
CA ASP A 93 13.95 -4.66 -3.37
C ASP A 93 13.09 -3.51 -2.81
N VAL A 94 11.76 -3.67 -2.81
CA VAL A 94 10.86 -2.72 -2.13
C VAL A 94 11.19 -2.64 -0.64
N CYS A 95 11.34 -3.78 0.04
CA CYS A 95 11.69 -3.79 1.47
C CYS A 95 13.09 -3.21 1.74
N ASN A 96 14.08 -3.51 0.90
CA ASN A 96 15.42 -2.92 0.98
C ASN A 96 15.37 -1.40 0.79
N SER A 97 14.52 -0.92 -0.13
CA SER A 97 14.31 0.52 -0.33
C SER A 97 13.79 1.17 0.95
N PHE A 98 12.76 0.60 1.59
CA PHE A 98 12.28 1.08 2.89
C PHE A 98 13.33 1.00 4.00
N TYR A 99 14.15 -0.06 4.02
CA TYR A 99 15.22 -0.23 5.00
C TYR A 99 16.32 0.83 4.86
N GLY A 100 16.62 1.25 3.62
CA GLY A 100 17.62 2.26 3.31
C GLY A 100 17.13 3.71 3.44
N MET A 101 15.82 3.93 3.54
CA MET A 101 15.25 5.28 3.67
C MET A 101 15.64 5.94 4.98
N LYS A 102 16.16 7.16 4.88
CA LYS A 102 16.41 8.05 6.00
C LYS A 102 15.49 9.25 5.89
N VAL A 103 14.80 9.55 6.98
CA VAL A 103 13.93 10.73 7.10
C VAL A 103 14.49 11.67 8.17
N PRO A 104 14.19 12.98 8.10
CA PRO A 104 14.56 13.92 9.15
C PRO A 104 13.98 13.52 10.51
N GLU A 105 14.64 13.94 11.58
CA GLU A 105 14.15 13.71 12.94
C GLU A 105 12.77 14.35 13.13
N GLY A 106 11.86 13.63 13.80
CA GLY A 106 10.48 14.06 14.00
C GLY A 106 9.56 13.91 12.79
N TYR A 107 10.07 13.44 11.64
CA TYR A 107 9.27 13.28 10.42
C TYR A 107 8.41 12.01 10.41
N SER A 108 8.95 10.87 10.84
CA SER A 108 8.21 9.61 11.07
C SER A 108 8.96 8.73 12.06
N SER A 109 8.37 7.59 12.45
CA SER A 109 9.14 6.55 13.13
C SER A 109 10.28 6.07 12.22
N ASN A 110 11.35 5.53 12.81
CA ASN A 110 12.45 4.97 12.05
C ASN A 110 11.97 3.76 11.23
N ILE A 111 11.74 3.96 9.92
CA ILE A 111 11.16 2.97 9.00
C ILE A 111 11.98 1.68 8.99
N LYS A 112 13.31 1.78 9.15
CA LYS A 112 14.21 0.64 9.23
C LYS A 112 13.77 -0.39 10.29
N ASN A 113 13.26 0.09 11.42
CA ASN A 113 12.79 -0.78 12.52
C ASN A 113 11.43 -1.43 12.22
N LEU A 114 10.72 -0.94 11.20
CA LEU A 114 9.41 -1.43 10.79
C LEU A 114 9.52 -2.43 9.63
N VAL A 115 10.72 -2.67 9.09
CA VAL A 115 10.95 -3.57 7.96
C VAL A 115 11.51 -4.91 8.43
N SER A 116 10.81 -6.00 8.11
CA SER A 116 11.37 -7.37 8.16
C SER A 116 11.85 -7.78 6.78
N LEU A 117 13.18 -7.85 6.60
CA LEU A 117 13.80 -8.31 5.35
C LEU A 117 13.68 -9.82 5.15
N GLN A 118 13.62 -10.60 6.24
CA GLN A 118 13.47 -12.06 6.16
C GLN A 118 12.08 -12.43 5.63
N ASP A 119 11.05 -11.77 6.13
CA ASP A 119 9.66 -12.02 5.72
C ASP A 119 9.24 -11.18 4.49
N SER A 120 10.03 -10.17 4.13
CA SER A 120 9.71 -9.14 3.13
C SER A 120 8.37 -8.44 3.46
N ARG A 121 8.25 -7.92 4.69
CA ARG A 121 7.04 -7.28 5.21
C ARG A 121 7.34 -6.04 6.02
N LEU A 122 6.35 -5.16 6.10
CA LEU A 122 6.32 -4.05 7.07
C LEU A 122 5.49 -4.45 8.29
N LEU A 123 6.02 -4.18 9.48
CA LEU A 123 5.43 -4.55 10.77
C LEU A 123 5.27 -3.30 11.65
N GLY A 124 4.21 -3.28 12.46
CA GLY A 124 4.03 -2.25 13.50
C GLY A 124 3.78 -0.82 12.98
N LEU A 125 3.35 -0.64 11.73
CA LEU A 125 3.00 0.67 11.19
C LEU A 125 1.87 1.31 11.99
N LYS A 126 2.14 2.49 12.56
CA LYS A 126 1.11 3.35 13.17
C LYS A 126 0.46 4.20 12.09
N SER A 127 -0.68 4.80 12.42
CA SER A 127 -1.42 5.68 11.50
C SER A 127 -0.54 6.80 10.91
N HIS A 128 0.30 7.42 11.73
CA HIS A 128 1.24 8.45 11.28
C HIS A 128 2.28 7.93 10.28
N ASP A 129 2.81 6.73 10.53
CA ASP A 129 3.77 6.10 9.62
C ASP A 129 3.07 5.72 8.31
N CYS A 130 1.84 5.20 8.37
CA CYS A 130 1.01 4.92 7.19
C CYS A 130 0.74 6.18 6.35
N HIS A 131 0.42 7.30 7.00
CA HIS A 131 0.20 8.58 6.33
C HIS A 131 1.46 9.01 5.56
N THR A 132 2.60 9.00 6.24
CA THR A 132 3.90 9.35 5.65
C THR A 132 4.27 8.40 4.50
N LEU A 133 4.00 7.11 4.71
CA LEU A 133 4.30 6.06 3.75
C LEU A 133 3.49 6.24 2.46
N MET A 134 2.18 6.43 2.56
CA MET A 134 1.33 6.63 1.37
C MET A 134 1.66 7.93 0.64
N GLN A 135 1.95 9.01 1.37
CA GLN A 135 2.14 10.33 0.76
C GLN A 135 3.47 10.46 0.02
N GLN A 136 4.56 9.86 0.54
CA GLN A 136 5.91 10.15 0.04
C GLN A 136 6.80 8.92 -0.14
N LEU A 137 6.77 7.97 0.79
CA LEU A 137 7.79 6.91 0.82
C LEU A 137 7.44 5.75 -0.13
N LEU A 138 6.16 5.39 -0.22
CA LEU A 138 5.69 4.29 -1.06
C LEU A 138 5.97 4.52 -2.55
N PRO A 139 5.66 5.70 -3.14
CA PRO A 139 6.02 5.97 -4.53
C PRO A 139 7.52 5.82 -4.80
N VAL A 140 8.36 6.25 -3.86
CA VAL A 140 9.83 6.12 -3.98
C VAL A 140 10.26 4.66 -3.91
N ALA A 141 9.69 3.86 -3.00
CA ALA A 141 10.05 2.45 -2.82
C ALA A 141 9.64 1.56 -3.99
N ILE A 142 8.51 1.86 -4.64
CA ILE A 142 7.99 1.04 -5.76
C ILE A 142 8.48 1.51 -7.13
N ARG A 143 9.06 2.72 -7.22
CA ARG A 143 9.50 3.33 -8.48
C ARG A 143 10.38 2.39 -9.30
N TYR A 144 11.37 1.76 -8.67
CA TYR A 144 12.31 0.87 -9.33
C TYR A 144 11.67 -0.45 -9.81
N VAL A 145 10.57 -0.86 -9.21
CA VAL A 145 9.97 -2.19 -9.40
C VAL A 145 8.78 -2.15 -10.36
N LEU A 146 8.00 -1.07 -10.35
CA LEU A 146 6.80 -0.93 -11.18
C LEU A 146 7.06 -0.18 -12.50
N GLU A 147 8.14 0.60 -12.61
CA GLU A 147 8.60 1.16 -13.89
C GLU A 147 9.41 0.09 -14.65
N LYS A 148 8.74 -0.87 -15.29
CA LYS A 148 9.42 -1.69 -16.31
C LYS A 148 9.61 -0.82 -17.56
N PRO A 149 10.86 -0.55 -18.01
CA PRO A 149 11.05 0.03 -19.33
C PRO A 149 10.47 -0.94 -20.37
N ALA A 150 9.62 -0.41 -21.25
CA ALA A 150 9.13 -1.11 -22.43
C ALA A 150 10.27 -1.37 -23.41
#